data_AF-A0A2E7Q464-F1
#
_entry.id   AF-A0A2E7Q464-F1
#
_cell.length_a   1.000
_cell.length_b   1.000
_cell.length_c   1.000
_cell.angle_alpha   90.00
_cell.angle_beta   90.00
_cell.angle_gamma   90.00
#
_symmetry.space_group_name_H-M   'P 1'
#
loop_
_entity.id
_entity.type
_entity.pdbx_description
1 polymer ?
#
loop_
_entity_poly.entity_id
_entity_poly.type
_entity_poly.pdbx_seq_one_letter_code
_entity_poly.pdbx_strand_id
1 'polypeptide(L)'
;MARPSQSPAQLRGMFGENLRKLSRKYPSISELARQLGINRTQFNRYLSGESFPRPDVLARMCDFFGVDARVLLEPVDDLDTGSTDDPIANPYLRDFVGMATQGVPEEAFPSGFYRFSRRSFLNADVFVVGLLQVRRDGKHTVLRGFETKDAMRLQGLPTDLRAREFRGLVMQQEKGITILAARRNAMTGSFNYLSRAASFQNNYWAGYVTRTVPETENGMRVTRLAYEHLGHDRGVVLAAARSTGFRTESELEPFHRRLLRPDREFS
;
A
#
# COMPACT_ATOMS: atom_id res chain seq x y z
N MET A 1 24.52 0.93 -1.18
CA MET A 1 25.66 0.81 -2.12
C MET A 1 25.50 1.88 -3.18
N ALA A 2 26.50 2.74 -3.39
CA ALA A 2 26.45 3.74 -4.46
C ALA A 2 26.51 3.04 -5.83
N ARG A 3 25.63 3.43 -6.77
CA ARG A 3 25.68 2.93 -8.15
C ARG A 3 27.05 3.28 -8.76
N PRO A 4 27.68 2.37 -9.53
CA PRO A 4 28.93 2.69 -10.22
C PRO A 4 28.73 3.91 -11.13
N SER A 5 29.72 4.80 -11.16
CA SER A 5 29.68 6.01 -11.99
C SER A 5 29.58 5.64 -13.47
N GLN A 6 28.45 5.95 -14.10
CA GLN A 6 28.22 5.68 -15.52
C GLN A 6 29.03 6.65 -16.38
N SER A 7 29.63 6.16 -17.47
CA SER A 7 30.34 7.01 -18.41
C SER A 7 29.37 7.92 -19.18
N PRO A 8 29.81 9.09 -19.67
CA PRO A 8 28.96 9.98 -20.45
C PRO A 8 28.33 9.31 -21.69
N ALA A 9 29.00 8.32 -22.28
CA ALA A 9 28.46 7.54 -23.40
C ALA A 9 27.33 6.59 -22.96
N GLN A 10 27.47 5.95 -21.79
CA GLN A 10 26.42 5.10 -21.21
C GLN A 10 25.17 5.92 -20.86
N LEU A 11 25.36 7.12 -20.30
CA LEU A 11 24.25 8.03 -19.99
C LEU A 11 23.51 8.46 -21.27
N ARG A 12 24.24 8.79 -22.33
CA ARG A 12 23.62 9.13 -23.63
C ARG A 12 22.86 7.96 -24.24
N GLY A 13 23.41 6.75 -24.13
CA GLY A 13 22.76 5.53 -24.57
C GLY A 13 21.44 5.28 -23.82
N MET A 14 21.44 5.43 -22.50
CA MET A 14 20.26 5.28 -21.64
C MET A 14 19.14 6.26 -22.04
N PHE A 15 19.47 7.54 -22.15
CA PHE A 15 18.47 8.55 -22.54
C PHE A 15 17.90 8.31 -23.95
N GLY A 16 18.76 7.94 -24.92
CA GLY A 16 18.30 7.60 -26.27
C GLY A 16 17.37 6.39 -26.28
N GLU A 17 17.65 5.37 -25.48
CA GLU A 17 16.76 4.21 -25.33
C GLU A 17 15.41 4.59 -24.72
N ASN A 18 15.42 5.39 -23.66
CA ASN A 18 14.20 5.90 -23.02
C ASN A 18 13.33 6.72 -23.98
N LEU A 19 13.94 7.61 -24.75
CA LEU A 19 13.21 8.38 -25.77
C LEU A 19 12.61 7.49 -26.85
N ARG A 20 13.31 6.44 -27.29
CA ARG A 20 12.74 5.49 -28.26
C ARG A 20 11.51 4.80 -27.70
N LYS A 21 11.55 4.36 -26.44
CA LYS A 21 10.39 3.74 -25.77
C LYS A 21 9.21 4.71 -25.67
N LEU A 22 9.44 5.94 -25.20
CA LEU A 22 8.42 6.99 -25.12
C LEU A 22 7.82 7.33 -26.49
N SER A 23 8.66 7.34 -27.54
CA SER A 23 8.24 7.68 -28.89
C SER A 23 7.38 6.61 -29.57
N ARG A 24 7.37 5.36 -29.09
CA ARG A 24 6.59 4.25 -29.71
C ARG A 24 5.08 4.48 -29.71
N LYS A 25 4.57 5.30 -28.80
CA LYS A 25 3.14 5.63 -28.70
C LYS A 25 2.68 6.58 -29.81
N TYR A 26 3.60 7.11 -30.60
CA TYR A 26 3.33 8.09 -31.64
C TYR A 26 3.55 7.49 -33.03
N PRO A 27 2.71 7.84 -34.03
CA PRO A 27 2.76 7.23 -35.36
C PRO A 27 3.98 7.67 -36.19
N SER A 28 4.58 8.83 -35.88
CA SER A 28 5.71 9.38 -36.64
C SER A 28 6.65 10.22 -35.77
N ILE A 29 7.95 9.98 -35.92
CA ILE A 29 9.01 10.77 -35.29
C ILE A 29 8.98 12.24 -35.75
N SER A 30 8.61 12.49 -37.01
CA SER A 30 8.55 13.85 -37.55
C SER A 30 7.42 14.65 -36.90
N GLU A 31 6.29 13.99 -36.67
CA GLU A 31 5.15 14.60 -35.99
C GLU A 31 5.46 14.85 -34.52
N LEU A 32 6.05 13.87 -33.84
CA LEU A 32 6.46 13.99 -32.45
C LEU A 32 7.46 15.14 -32.25
N ALA A 33 8.48 15.24 -33.10
CA ALA A 33 9.45 16.34 -33.04
C ALA A 33 8.78 17.71 -33.20
N ARG A 34 7.79 17.83 -34.10
CA ARG A 34 7.00 19.05 -34.27
C ARG A 34 6.17 19.39 -33.03
N GLN A 35 5.48 18.42 -32.44
CA GLN A 35 4.70 18.62 -31.21
C GLN A 35 5.60 19.04 -30.03
N LEU A 36 6.81 18.48 -29.96
CA LEU A 36 7.83 18.86 -28.98
C LEU A 36 8.50 20.20 -29.29
N GLY A 37 8.25 20.84 -30.44
CA GLY A 37 8.93 22.06 -30.86
C GLY A 37 10.44 21.89 -31.06
N ILE A 38 10.90 20.70 -31.46
CA ILE A 38 12.31 20.36 -31.69
C ILE A 38 12.52 20.04 -33.17
N ASN A 39 13.65 20.48 -33.74
CA ASN A 39 14.02 20.09 -35.09
C ASN A 39 14.18 18.56 -35.20
N ARG A 40 13.60 17.93 -36.23
CA ARG A 40 13.65 16.46 -36.44
C ARG A 40 15.08 15.90 -36.41
N THR A 41 16.04 16.58 -37.03
CA THR A 41 17.45 16.15 -37.04
C THR A 41 18.05 16.21 -35.64
N GLN A 42 17.69 17.21 -34.85
CA GLN A 42 18.10 17.31 -33.45
C GLN A 42 17.46 16.23 -32.58
N PHE A 43 16.17 15.96 -32.77
CA PHE A 43 15.47 14.89 -32.07
C PHE A 43 16.05 13.50 -32.40
N ASN A 44 16.42 13.24 -33.66
CA ASN A 44 17.10 12.01 -34.06
C ASN A 44 18.47 11.85 -33.38
N ARG A 45 19.23 12.94 -33.20
CA ARG A 45 20.50 12.90 -32.45
C ARG A 45 20.30 12.58 -30.96
N TYR A 46 19.15 12.91 -30.39
CA TYR A 46 18.78 12.48 -29.04
C TYR A 46 18.43 10.99 -29.02
N LEU A 47 17.62 10.54 -29.98
CA LEU A 47 17.27 9.12 -30.12
C LEU A 47 18.48 8.23 -30.34
N SER A 48 19.52 8.68 -31.06
CA SER A 48 20.74 7.89 -31.28
C SER A 48 21.73 7.96 -30.11
N GLY A 49 21.53 8.86 -29.14
CA GLY A 49 22.48 9.08 -28.05
C GLY A 49 23.74 9.84 -28.50
N GLU A 50 23.67 10.58 -29.60
CA GLU A 50 24.78 11.44 -30.07
C GLU A 50 24.88 12.73 -29.27
N SER A 51 23.77 13.22 -28.70
CA SER A 51 23.73 14.47 -27.94
C SER A 51 22.67 14.45 -26.84
N PHE A 52 22.77 15.40 -25.91
CA PHE A 52 21.76 15.64 -24.87
C PHE A 52 20.96 16.92 -25.15
N PRO A 53 19.69 16.97 -24.74
CA PRO A 53 18.91 18.20 -24.74
C PRO A 53 19.50 19.20 -23.75
N ARG A 54 19.37 20.48 -24.09
CA ARG A 54 19.58 21.56 -23.13
C ARG A 54 18.50 21.49 -22.04
N PRO A 55 18.72 22.06 -20.84
CA PRO A 55 17.77 21.97 -19.73
C PRO A 55 16.34 22.42 -20.08
N ASP A 56 16.19 23.47 -20.86
CA ASP A 56 14.90 24.00 -21.33
C ASP A 56 14.17 23.01 -22.26
N VAL A 57 14.91 22.41 -23.19
CA VAL A 57 14.38 21.39 -24.11
C VAL A 57 14.01 20.12 -23.32
N LEU A 58 14.85 19.72 -22.36
CA LEU A 58 14.58 18.57 -21.50
C LEU A 58 13.31 18.78 -20.67
N ALA A 59 13.17 19.94 -20.02
CA ALA A 59 11.98 20.25 -19.22
C ALA A 59 10.70 20.14 -20.08
N ARG A 60 10.71 20.71 -21.28
CA ARG A 60 9.58 20.60 -22.22
C ARG A 60 9.29 19.15 -22.64
N MET A 61 10.33 18.34 -22.84
CA MET A 61 10.17 16.91 -23.14
C MET A 61 9.58 16.15 -21.94
N CYS A 62 10.07 16.44 -20.73
CA CYS A 62 9.56 15.88 -19.48
C CYS A 62 8.07 16.18 -19.30
N ASP A 63 7.67 17.44 -19.46
CA ASP A 63 6.28 17.88 -19.37
C ASP A 63 5.40 17.20 -20.42
N PHE A 64 5.88 17.13 -21.68
CA PHE A 64 5.14 16.52 -22.78
C PHE A 64 4.93 15.01 -22.58
N PHE A 65 5.92 14.29 -22.07
CA PHE A 65 5.83 12.85 -21.85
C PHE A 65 5.30 12.46 -20.46
N GLY A 66 5.12 13.42 -19.54
CA GLY A 66 4.74 13.15 -18.14
C GLY A 66 5.82 12.40 -17.36
N VAL A 67 7.10 12.69 -17.63
CA VAL A 67 8.26 12.04 -17.00
C VAL A 67 9.14 13.04 -16.27
N ASP A 68 9.98 12.57 -15.36
CA ASP A 68 10.95 13.38 -14.63
C ASP A 68 12.33 13.39 -15.33
N ALA A 69 13.19 14.37 -15.01
CA ALA A 69 14.55 14.50 -15.58
C ALA A 69 15.45 13.28 -15.33
N ARG A 70 15.10 12.41 -14.36
CA ARG A 70 15.71 11.07 -14.20
C ARG A 70 15.68 10.22 -15.47
N VAL A 71 14.86 10.55 -16.46
CA VAL A 71 14.88 9.95 -17.81
C VAL A 71 16.25 10.01 -18.49
N LEU A 72 17.13 10.91 -18.05
CA LEU A 72 18.52 10.94 -18.51
C LEU A 72 19.37 9.78 -17.98
N LEU A 73 19.03 9.22 -16.82
CA LEU A 73 19.91 8.37 -16.02
C LEU A 73 19.34 6.98 -15.73
N GLU A 74 18.02 6.82 -15.73
CA GLU A 74 17.33 5.60 -15.33
C GLU A 74 16.39 5.10 -16.43
N PRO A 75 16.19 3.78 -16.60
CA PRO A 75 15.24 3.25 -17.56
C PRO A 75 13.84 3.84 -17.37
N VAL A 76 13.20 4.27 -18.44
CA VAL A 76 11.89 4.95 -18.39
C VAL A 76 10.77 4.06 -17.84
N ASP A 77 10.94 2.74 -17.90
CA ASP A 77 10.01 1.77 -17.31
C ASP A 77 10.12 1.73 -15.77
N ASP A 78 11.28 2.15 -15.22
CA ASP A 78 11.52 2.28 -13.77
C ASP A 78 11.24 3.69 -13.25
N LEU A 79 11.06 4.65 -14.17
CA LEU A 79 10.64 5.99 -13.81
C LEU A 79 9.17 5.91 -13.44
N ASP A 80 8.90 6.23 -12.18
CA ASP A 80 7.56 6.61 -11.72
C ASP A 80 7.10 7.77 -12.62
N THR A 81 6.38 7.45 -13.70
CA THR A 81 5.59 8.42 -14.46
C THR A 81 4.58 8.91 -13.44
N GLY A 82 4.89 10.01 -12.75
CA GLY A 82 4.11 10.53 -11.63
C GLY A 82 2.66 10.50 -12.07
N SER A 83 1.94 9.49 -11.60
CA SER A 83 0.79 9.04 -12.37
C SER A 83 -0.27 10.07 -12.12
N THR A 84 -0.62 10.86 -13.14
CA THR A 84 -1.81 11.71 -13.08
C THR A 84 -3.06 10.89 -12.76
N ASP A 85 -2.99 9.57 -12.98
CA ASP A 85 -4.01 8.58 -12.67
C ASP A 85 -3.90 7.95 -11.27
N ASP A 86 -2.84 8.22 -10.48
CA ASP A 86 -2.77 7.73 -9.09
C ASP A 86 -3.73 8.57 -8.22
N PRO A 87 -4.77 7.98 -7.63
CA PRO A 87 -5.76 8.72 -6.86
C PRO A 87 -5.23 9.31 -5.55
N ILE A 88 -4.03 8.93 -5.09
CA ILE A 88 -3.42 9.34 -3.82
C ILE A 88 -2.12 10.12 -4.04
N ALA A 89 -1.23 9.64 -4.93
CA ALA A 89 0.09 10.23 -5.16
C ALA A 89 0.10 11.38 -6.20
N ASN A 90 -1.06 11.77 -6.73
CA ASN A 90 -1.18 12.88 -7.66
C ASN A 90 -0.80 14.24 -7.04
N PRO A 91 -0.49 15.27 -7.85
CA PRO A 91 -0.06 16.58 -7.35
C PRO A 91 -1.04 17.29 -6.41
N TYR A 92 -2.35 17.01 -6.49
CA TYR A 92 -3.36 17.64 -5.63
C TYR A 92 -3.33 17.08 -4.20
N LEU A 93 -3.09 15.77 -4.03
CA LEU A 93 -3.10 15.10 -2.72
C LEU A 93 -1.71 14.73 -2.18
N ARG A 94 -0.66 14.88 -2.99
CA ARG A 94 0.70 14.45 -2.65
C ARG A 94 1.15 14.97 -1.29
N ASP A 95 1.00 16.27 -1.04
CA ASP A 95 1.47 16.91 0.20
C ASP A 95 0.48 16.77 1.38
N PHE A 96 -0.62 16.04 1.16
CA PHE A 96 -1.64 15.74 2.16
C PHE A 96 -1.64 14.24 2.48
N VAL A 97 -2.57 13.48 1.88
CA VAL A 97 -2.70 12.04 2.12
C VAL A 97 -1.52 11.27 1.52
N GLY A 98 -0.96 11.73 0.39
CA GLY A 98 0.14 11.07 -0.31
C GLY A 98 1.41 10.91 0.54
N MET A 99 1.77 11.93 1.33
CA MET A 99 2.91 11.87 2.25
C MET A 99 2.77 10.76 3.29
N ALA A 100 1.55 10.53 3.78
CA ALA A 100 1.28 9.53 4.81
C ALA A 100 1.42 8.08 4.32
N THR A 101 1.33 7.85 3.00
CA THR A 101 1.31 6.50 2.40
C THR A 101 2.71 5.95 2.10
N GLN A 102 3.74 6.78 2.24
CA GLN A 102 5.13 6.45 1.96
C GLN A 102 5.95 6.36 3.24
N GLY A 103 6.88 5.40 3.28
CA GLY A 103 7.97 5.41 4.25
C GLY A 103 7.60 5.14 5.70
N VAL A 104 6.49 4.42 5.96
CA VAL A 104 6.15 3.96 7.33
C VAL A 104 7.34 3.18 7.91
N PRO A 105 7.97 3.62 9.01
CA PRO A 105 9.19 2.99 9.53
C PRO A 105 8.98 1.54 9.97
N GLU A 106 10.00 0.70 9.79
CA GLU A 106 9.99 -0.69 10.29
C GLU A 106 9.87 -0.73 11.82
N GLU A 107 10.44 0.24 12.54
CA GLU A 107 10.28 0.33 13.99
C GLU A 107 8.87 0.76 14.40
N ALA A 108 8.12 1.45 13.53
CA ALA A 108 6.76 1.86 13.82
C ALA A 108 5.76 0.71 13.57
N PHE A 109 5.93 -0.01 12.46
CA PHE A 109 5.07 -1.12 12.07
C PHE A 109 5.83 -2.19 11.29
N PRO A 110 6.47 -3.16 11.97
CA PRO A 110 7.36 -4.11 11.32
C PRO A 110 6.69 -4.95 10.23
N SER A 111 7.43 -5.30 9.18
CA SER A 111 7.04 -6.34 8.23
C SER A 111 6.92 -7.70 8.93
N GLY A 112 6.04 -8.56 8.43
CA GLY A 112 5.82 -9.91 8.96
C GLY A 112 4.35 -10.24 9.15
N PHE A 113 4.10 -11.33 9.87
CA PHE A 113 2.76 -11.78 10.19
C PHE A 113 2.23 -11.11 11.44
N TYR A 114 0.94 -10.83 11.43
CA TYR A 114 0.20 -10.33 12.56
C TYR A 114 -1.00 -11.19 12.85
N ARG A 115 -1.25 -11.43 14.14
CA ARG A 115 -2.55 -11.86 14.64
C ARG A 115 -3.35 -10.64 15.02
N PHE A 116 -4.61 -10.60 14.60
CA PHE A 116 -5.54 -9.57 15.06
C PHE A 116 -6.75 -10.18 15.77
N SER A 117 -7.34 -9.40 16.67
CA SER A 117 -8.61 -9.71 17.30
C SER A 117 -9.50 -8.48 17.39
N ARG A 118 -10.80 -8.67 17.21
CA ARG A 118 -11.84 -7.65 17.41
C ARG A 118 -13.17 -8.30 17.76
N ARG A 119 -14.11 -7.52 18.32
CA ARG A 119 -15.51 -7.96 18.44
C ARG A 119 -16.13 -8.12 17.04
N SER A 120 -17.10 -9.02 16.90
CA SER A 120 -17.87 -9.19 15.67
C SER A 120 -18.83 -8.01 15.50
N PHE A 121 -18.90 -7.48 14.28
CA PHE A 121 -19.85 -6.43 13.93
C PHE A 121 -21.30 -6.95 13.83
N LEU A 122 -21.50 -8.26 13.84
CA LEU A 122 -22.82 -8.90 13.69
C LEU A 122 -23.32 -9.52 15.00
N ASN A 123 -22.42 -9.86 15.93
CA ASN A 123 -22.77 -10.51 17.18
C ASN A 123 -21.84 -9.99 18.29
N ALA A 124 -22.40 -9.34 19.31
CA ALA A 124 -21.64 -8.70 20.36
C ALA A 124 -20.84 -9.70 21.23
N ASP A 125 -21.27 -10.95 21.32
CA ASP A 125 -20.66 -11.98 22.18
C ASP A 125 -19.56 -12.78 21.48
N VAL A 126 -19.37 -12.53 20.18
CA VAL A 126 -18.40 -13.24 19.35
C VAL A 126 -17.24 -12.32 19.00
N PHE A 127 -16.03 -12.84 19.09
CA PHE A 127 -14.81 -12.20 18.63
C PHE A 127 -14.31 -12.86 17.34
N VAL A 128 -13.69 -12.06 16.49
CA VAL A 128 -13.02 -12.50 15.27
C VAL A 128 -11.53 -12.48 15.52
N VAL A 129 -10.88 -13.63 15.34
CA VAL A 129 -9.43 -13.76 15.31
C VAL A 129 -8.99 -14.07 13.89
N GLY A 130 -8.02 -13.30 13.38
CA GLY A 130 -7.52 -13.47 12.03
C GLY A 130 -6.02 -13.27 11.93
N LEU A 131 -5.48 -13.63 10.76
CA LEU A 131 -4.09 -13.40 10.39
C LEU A 131 -4.01 -12.48 9.19
N LEU A 132 -2.97 -11.67 9.17
CA LEU A 132 -2.56 -10.89 8.02
C LEU A 132 -1.04 -10.81 7.95
N GLN A 133 -0.56 -10.44 6.78
CA GLN A 133 0.85 -10.20 6.51
C GLN A 133 1.02 -8.74 6.12
N VAL A 134 1.99 -8.07 6.74
CA VAL A 134 2.46 -6.74 6.38
C VAL A 134 3.78 -6.87 5.64
N ARG A 135 3.96 -6.13 4.56
CA ARG A 135 5.21 -6.09 3.79
C ARG A 135 5.48 -4.69 3.24
N ARG A 136 6.75 -4.43 2.94
CA ARG A 136 7.14 -3.31 2.08
C ARG A 136 7.00 -3.68 0.61
N ASP A 137 6.51 -2.72 -0.16
CA ASP A 137 6.46 -2.75 -1.61
C ASP A 137 6.98 -1.41 -2.15
N GLY A 138 8.28 -1.36 -2.46
CA GLY A 138 9.00 -0.11 -2.67
C GLY A 138 8.94 0.78 -1.42
N LYS A 139 8.40 2.00 -1.58
CA LYS A 139 8.18 2.96 -0.48
C LYS A 139 6.87 2.73 0.26
N HIS A 140 6.00 1.88 -0.24
CA HIS A 140 4.67 1.67 0.32
C HIS A 140 4.68 0.54 1.35
N THR A 141 3.75 0.65 2.28
CA THR A 141 3.47 -0.42 3.25
C THR A 141 2.11 -0.97 2.96
N VAL A 142 2.06 -2.26 2.69
CA VAL A 142 0.83 -2.94 2.29
C VAL A 142 0.59 -4.12 3.19
N LEU A 143 -0.70 -4.45 3.36
CA LEU A 143 -1.10 -5.66 4.04
C LEU A 143 -1.96 -6.55 3.16
N ARG A 144 -1.94 -7.82 3.51
CA ARG A 144 -2.78 -8.85 2.91
C ARG A 144 -3.27 -9.79 3.99
N GLY A 145 -4.56 -10.08 4.00
CA GLY A 145 -5.14 -11.07 4.90
C GLY A 145 -6.32 -11.77 4.25
N PHE A 146 -6.96 -12.64 5.04
CA PHE A 146 -8.12 -13.40 4.59
C PHE A 146 -9.21 -13.35 5.65
N GLU A 147 -10.45 -13.09 5.23
CA GLU A 147 -11.61 -13.28 6.07
C GLU A 147 -11.68 -14.73 6.58
N THR A 148 -12.27 -14.94 7.76
CA THR A 148 -12.44 -16.30 8.29
C THR A 148 -13.49 -17.05 7.45
N LYS A 149 -13.34 -18.38 7.31
CA LYS A 149 -14.34 -19.18 6.58
C LYS A 149 -15.71 -19.06 7.22
N ASP A 150 -15.77 -18.97 8.54
CA ASP A 150 -17.03 -18.85 9.29
C ASP A 150 -17.72 -17.51 9.03
N ALA A 151 -16.96 -16.41 8.96
CA ALA A 151 -17.51 -15.11 8.60
C ALA A 151 -18.06 -15.07 7.16
N MET A 152 -17.43 -15.79 6.23
CA MET A 152 -17.94 -15.92 4.87
C MET A 152 -19.23 -16.75 4.84
N ARG A 153 -19.25 -17.92 5.49
CA ARG A 153 -20.43 -18.80 5.56
C ARG A 153 -21.63 -18.12 6.20
N LEU A 154 -21.41 -17.37 7.28
CA LEU A 154 -22.47 -16.61 7.97
C LEU A 154 -23.16 -15.59 7.05
N GLN A 155 -22.44 -15.09 6.04
CA GLN A 155 -22.97 -14.15 5.04
C GLN A 155 -23.38 -14.85 3.73
N GLY A 156 -23.39 -16.19 3.67
CA GLY A 156 -23.68 -16.94 2.45
C GLY A 156 -22.66 -16.74 1.33
N LEU A 157 -21.42 -16.35 1.65
CA LEU A 157 -20.39 -16.03 0.67
C LEU A 157 -19.44 -17.21 0.40
N PRO A 158 -18.81 -17.28 -0.80
CA PRO A 158 -17.81 -18.29 -1.12
C PRO A 158 -16.62 -18.29 -0.14
N THR A 159 -16.08 -19.48 0.15
CA THR A 159 -14.97 -19.65 1.11
C THR A 159 -13.61 -19.91 0.46
N ASP A 160 -13.52 -19.75 -0.86
CA ASP A 160 -12.27 -19.87 -1.61
C ASP A 160 -11.31 -18.71 -1.27
N LEU A 161 -10.04 -18.88 -1.64
CA LEU A 161 -8.99 -17.92 -1.33
C LEU A 161 -9.25 -16.55 -1.96
N ARG A 162 -9.80 -16.50 -3.18
CA ARG A 162 -9.99 -15.26 -3.91
C ARG A 162 -11.12 -14.43 -3.30
N ALA A 163 -12.21 -15.06 -2.87
CA ALA A 163 -13.33 -14.39 -2.23
C ALA A 163 -13.01 -13.85 -0.83
N ARG A 164 -12.10 -14.53 -0.11
CA ARG A 164 -11.71 -14.18 1.27
C ARG A 164 -10.61 -13.15 1.35
N GLU A 165 -9.80 -13.00 0.30
CA GLU A 165 -8.64 -12.11 0.29
C GLU A 165 -9.07 -10.65 0.46
N PHE A 166 -8.46 -9.99 1.44
CA PHE A 166 -8.46 -8.54 1.55
C PHE A 166 -7.03 -8.00 1.48
N ARG A 167 -6.91 -6.78 0.99
CA ARG A 167 -5.65 -6.04 0.92
C ARG A 167 -5.86 -4.66 1.54
N GLY A 168 -4.79 -4.08 2.05
CA GLY A 168 -4.87 -2.74 2.61
C GLY A 168 -3.61 -1.92 2.38
N LEU A 169 -3.83 -0.61 2.32
CA LEU A 169 -2.81 0.41 2.34
C LEU A 169 -2.60 0.86 3.78
N VAL A 170 -1.34 0.92 4.20
CA VAL A 170 -0.93 1.34 5.53
C VAL A 170 -0.32 2.74 5.43
N MET A 171 -0.79 3.65 6.27
CA MET A 171 -0.40 5.04 6.30
C MET A 171 0.05 5.44 7.71
N GLN A 172 1.07 6.27 7.83
CA GLN A 172 1.44 6.84 9.12
C GLN A 172 0.56 8.05 9.42
N GLN A 173 -0.03 8.09 10.62
CA GLN A 173 -0.86 9.21 11.04
C GLN A 173 -0.60 9.51 12.52
N GLU A 174 -0.09 10.71 12.80
CA GLU A 174 0.38 11.12 14.13
C GLU A 174 1.38 10.10 14.75
N LYS A 175 1.08 9.61 15.97
CA LYS A 175 1.84 8.57 16.69
C LYS A 175 1.36 7.15 16.37
N GLY A 176 0.41 7.02 15.45
CA GLY A 176 -0.22 5.76 15.08
C GLY A 176 -0.12 5.47 13.59
N ILE A 177 -0.91 4.49 13.19
CA ILE A 177 -0.94 3.94 11.85
C ILE A 177 -2.40 3.77 11.48
N THR A 178 -2.72 4.21 10.28
CA THR A 178 -4.03 4.05 9.68
C THR A 178 -3.97 2.99 8.59
N ILE A 179 -5.00 2.15 8.50
CA ILE A 179 -5.11 1.12 7.47
C ILE A 179 -6.45 1.27 6.77
N LEU A 180 -6.38 1.51 5.46
CA LEU A 180 -7.54 1.36 4.57
C LEU A 180 -7.48 -0.01 3.93
N ALA A 181 -8.40 -0.90 4.29
CA ALA A 181 -8.45 -2.27 3.78
C ALA A 181 -9.79 -2.58 3.10
N ALA A 182 -9.73 -3.33 2.01
CA ALA A 182 -10.90 -3.77 1.26
C ALA A 182 -10.71 -5.19 0.71
N ARG A 183 -11.82 -5.90 0.47
CA ARG A 183 -11.78 -7.09 -0.39
C ARG A 183 -11.73 -6.68 -1.86
N ARG A 184 -11.51 -7.68 -2.72
CA ARG A 184 -11.40 -7.52 -4.17
C ARG A 184 -12.57 -6.69 -4.73
N ASN A 185 -12.30 -5.87 -5.74
CA ASN A 185 -13.26 -4.95 -6.36
C ASN A 185 -13.86 -3.91 -5.40
N ALA A 186 -13.08 -3.49 -4.39
CA ALA A 186 -13.53 -2.61 -3.31
C ALA A 186 -14.78 -3.14 -2.58
N MET A 187 -15.01 -4.46 -2.62
CA MET A 187 -16.09 -5.08 -1.87
C MET A 187 -15.78 -4.96 -0.38
N THR A 188 -16.67 -4.31 0.37
CA THR A 188 -16.56 -4.02 1.81
C THR A 188 -15.26 -3.29 2.21
N GLY A 189 -15.39 -2.09 2.76
CA GLY A 189 -14.25 -1.31 3.25
C GLY A 189 -14.15 -1.30 4.78
N SER A 190 -12.92 -1.19 5.27
CA SER A 190 -12.63 -0.87 6.66
C SER A 190 -11.58 0.21 6.74
N PHE A 191 -11.76 1.10 7.71
CA PHE A 191 -10.74 2.03 8.17
C PHE A 191 -10.34 1.63 9.58
N ASN A 192 -9.04 1.47 9.79
CA ASN A 192 -8.47 1.04 11.06
C ASN A 192 -7.48 2.10 11.53
N TYR A 193 -7.49 2.39 12.82
CA TYR A 193 -6.44 3.15 13.48
C TYR A 193 -5.80 2.28 14.56
N LEU A 194 -4.48 2.26 14.60
CA LEU A 194 -3.68 1.47 15.53
C LEU A 194 -2.55 2.33 16.08
N SER A 195 -2.32 2.23 17.38
CA SER A 195 -1.17 2.82 18.05
C SER A 195 -0.46 1.75 18.88
N ARG A 196 0.83 1.94 19.13
CA ARG A 196 1.65 0.99 19.87
C ARG A 196 1.12 0.84 21.29
N ALA A 197 0.81 -0.40 21.69
CA ALA A 197 0.35 -0.71 23.02
C ALA A 197 1.55 -1.00 23.93
N ALA A 198 1.50 -0.53 25.18
CA ALA A 198 2.54 -0.81 26.16
C ALA A 198 2.59 -2.33 26.47
N SER A 199 3.66 -2.99 26.02
CA SER A 199 3.96 -4.39 26.30
C SER A 199 5.47 -4.59 26.47
N PHE A 200 5.88 -5.66 27.18
CA PHE A 200 7.29 -5.94 27.45
C PHE A 200 8.13 -6.15 26.17
N GLN A 201 7.57 -6.87 25.20
CA GLN A 201 8.24 -7.16 23.92
C GLN A 201 7.95 -6.11 22.84
N ASN A 202 7.17 -5.08 23.16
CA ASN A 202 6.79 -4.01 22.24
C ASN A 202 6.25 -4.54 20.89
N ASN A 203 5.43 -5.59 20.94
CA ASN A 203 4.92 -6.34 19.79
C ASN A 203 3.39 -6.26 19.66
N TYR A 204 2.73 -5.34 20.38
CA TYR A 204 1.29 -5.15 20.30
C TYR A 204 0.90 -3.74 19.86
N TRP A 205 -0.20 -3.67 19.13
CA TRP A 205 -0.88 -2.43 18.76
C TRP A 205 -2.35 -2.52 19.15
N ALA A 206 -2.90 -1.40 19.58
CA ALA A 206 -4.30 -1.28 19.94
C ALA A 206 -4.90 -0.02 19.33
N GLY A 207 -6.18 -0.11 19.00
CA GLY A 207 -6.96 1.01 18.50
C GLY A 207 -8.34 0.51 18.13
N TYR A 208 -8.81 0.85 16.92
CA TYR A 208 -10.16 0.55 16.49
C TYR A 208 -10.25 0.28 14.99
N VAL A 209 -11.34 -0.37 14.62
CA VAL A 209 -11.72 -0.64 13.23
C VAL A 209 -13.15 -0.21 13.02
N THR A 210 -13.39 0.43 11.88
CA THR A 210 -14.72 0.83 11.42
C THR A 210 -15.12 0.05 10.17
N ARG A 211 -16.42 -0.17 9.98
CA ARG A 211 -17.00 -0.63 8.71
C ARG A 211 -17.62 0.55 7.98
N THR A 212 -17.34 0.65 6.69
CA THR A 212 -17.95 1.65 5.81
C THR A 212 -19.29 1.15 5.27
N VAL A 213 -20.29 1.09 6.15
CA VAL A 213 -21.67 0.67 5.83
C VAL A 213 -22.67 1.72 6.36
N PRO A 214 -23.89 1.81 5.79
CA PRO A 214 -24.95 2.67 6.32
C PRO A 214 -25.22 2.39 7.79
N GLU A 215 -25.70 3.42 8.50
CA GLU A 215 -26.18 3.28 9.86
C GLU A 215 -27.43 2.40 9.91
N THR A 216 -27.50 1.56 10.95
CA THR A 216 -28.70 0.82 11.33
C THR A 216 -28.87 0.97 12.84
N GLU A 217 -30.11 1.01 13.33
CA GLU A 217 -30.43 1.32 14.75
C GLU A 217 -29.63 0.49 15.77
N ASN A 218 -29.29 -0.76 15.42
CA ASN A 218 -28.55 -1.68 16.30
C ASN A 218 -27.22 -2.17 15.69
N GLY A 219 -26.74 -1.52 14.62
CA GLY A 219 -25.54 -1.96 13.91
C GLY A 219 -24.26 -1.39 14.49
N MET A 220 -23.42 -2.25 15.06
CA MET A 220 -22.04 -1.85 15.41
C MET A 220 -21.27 -1.51 14.13
N ARG A 221 -20.81 -0.26 14.03
CA ARG A 221 -19.96 0.21 12.91
C ARG A 221 -18.51 0.44 13.31
N VAL A 222 -18.22 0.46 14.60
CA VAL A 222 -16.87 0.62 15.16
C VAL A 222 -16.67 -0.32 16.34
N THR A 223 -15.48 -0.88 16.47
CA THR A 223 -15.07 -1.69 17.63
C THR A 223 -13.57 -1.54 17.87
N ARG A 224 -13.14 -1.84 19.10
CA ARG A 224 -11.71 -2.00 19.43
C ARG A 224 -11.07 -3.09 18.59
N LEU A 225 -9.79 -2.88 18.28
CA LEU A 225 -8.95 -3.75 17.48
C LEU A 225 -7.60 -3.93 18.19
N ALA A 226 -7.13 -5.16 18.28
CA ALA A 226 -5.82 -5.51 18.84
C ALA A 226 -5.01 -6.28 17.79
N TYR A 227 -3.75 -5.88 17.59
CA TYR A 227 -2.78 -6.51 16.70
C TYR A 227 -1.58 -6.97 17.52
N GLU A 228 -1.01 -8.10 17.12
CA GLU A 228 0.21 -8.67 17.66
C GLU A 228 1.13 -9.05 16.51
N HIS A 229 2.37 -8.57 16.55
CA HIS A 229 3.40 -8.95 15.60
C HIS A 229 4.00 -10.31 15.99
N LEU A 230 3.86 -11.27 15.08
CA LEU A 230 4.39 -12.63 15.20
C LEU A 230 5.74 -12.79 14.48
N GLY A 231 6.18 -11.77 13.75
CA GLY A 231 7.39 -11.83 12.95
C GLY A 231 7.27 -12.79 11.75
N HIS A 232 8.30 -13.62 11.58
CA HIS A 232 8.45 -14.51 10.42
C HIS A 232 8.58 -15.98 10.82
N ASP A 233 8.47 -16.30 12.11
CA ASP A 233 8.58 -17.67 12.60
C ASP A 233 7.38 -18.50 12.13
N ARG A 234 7.66 -19.52 11.32
CA ARG A 234 6.63 -20.37 10.72
C ARG A 234 5.86 -21.18 11.76
N GLY A 235 6.52 -21.63 12.82
CA GLY A 235 5.89 -22.40 13.89
C GLY A 235 4.85 -21.55 14.64
N VAL A 236 5.25 -20.34 15.05
CA VAL A 236 4.37 -19.38 15.73
C VAL A 236 3.20 -18.99 14.81
N VAL A 237 3.47 -18.68 13.54
CA VAL A 237 2.43 -18.29 12.57
C VAL A 237 1.45 -19.42 12.30
N LEU A 238 1.92 -20.67 12.14
CA LEU A 238 1.05 -21.82 11.93
C LEU A 238 0.21 -22.16 13.18
N ALA A 239 0.77 -21.99 14.38
CA ALA A 239 0.02 -22.13 15.62
C ALA A 239 -1.10 -21.08 15.71
N ALA A 240 -0.78 -19.81 15.45
CA ALA A 240 -1.77 -18.74 15.40
C ALA A 240 -2.82 -18.94 14.29
N ALA A 241 -2.45 -19.53 13.15
CA ALA A 241 -3.38 -19.81 12.06
C ALA A 241 -4.50 -20.79 12.49
N ARG A 242 -4.17 -21.78 13.33
CA ARG A 242 -5.12 -22.77 13.84
C ARG A 242 -6.12 -22.17 14.83
N SER A 243 -5.81 -21.04 15.47
CA SER A 243 -6.71 -20.34 16.38
C SER A 243 -7.52 -19.21 15.72
N THR A 244 -7.37 -18.99 14.41
CA THR A 244 -8.26 -18.06 13.66
C THR A 244 -9.70 -18.54 13.63
N GLY A 245 -10.65 -17.64 13.40
CA GLY A 245 -12.09 -17.93 13.37
C GLY A 245 -12.90 -17.09 14.34
N PHE A 246 -14.14 -17.52 14.57
CA PHE A 246 -14.96 -17.00 15.65
C PHE A 246 -14.51 -17.58 16.99
N ARG A 247 -14.43 -16.73 18.01
CA ARG A 247 -13.99 -17.07 19.36
C ARG A 247 -14.90 -16.42 20.39
N THR A 248 -15.13 -17.13 21.48
CA THR A 248 -15.67 -16.56 22.72
C THR A 248 -14.61 -15.68 23.40
N GLU A 249 -15.05 -14.85 24.33
CA GLU A 249 -14.13 -13.98 25.09
C GLU A 249 -13.05 -14.77 25.85
N SER A 250 -13.40 -15.92 26.42
CA SER A 250 -12.49 -16.79 27.17
C SER A 250 -11.44 -17.48 26.30
N GLU A 251 -11.68 -17.61 25.00
CA GLU A 251 -10.74 -18.21 24.04
C GLU A 251 -9.74 -17.19 23.49
N LEU A 252 -9.87 -15.89 23.82
CA LEU A 252 -8.92 -14.87 23.41
C LEU A 252 -7.62 -15.00 24.19
N GLU A 253 -6.53 -14.67 23.51
CA GLU A 253 -5.25 -14.46 24.19
C GLU A 253 -5.40 -13.41 25.30
N PRO A 254 -4.84 -13.65 26.50
CA PRO A 254 -5.07 -12.77 27.65
C PRO A 254 -4.76 -11.30 27.37
N PHE A 255 -3.69 -11.04 26.61
CA PHE A 255 -3.32 -9.67 26.26
C PHE A 255 -4.28 -9.04 25.26
N HIS A 256 -4.76 -9.80 24.27
CA HIS A 256 -5.79 -9.33 23.34
C HIS A 256 -7.08 -8.99 24.08
N ARG A 257 -7.55 -9.88 24.97
CA ARG A 257 -8.74 -9.63 25.81
C ARG A 257 -8.59 -8.33 26.59
N ARG A 258 -7.43 -8.11 27.22
CA ARG A 258 -7.13 -6.88 27.96
C ARG A 258 -7.18 -5.63 27.09
N LEU A 259 -6.64 -5.68 25.87
CA LEU A 259 -6.66 -4.55 24.93
C LEU A 259 -8.06 -4.27 24.37
N LEU A 260 -8.86 -5.32 24.16
CA LEU A 260 -10.21 -5.21 23.62
C LEU A 260 -11.25 -4.73 24.61
N ARG A 261 -10.98 -4.84 25.93
CA ARG A 261 -11.85 -4.35 27.01
C ARG A 261 -13.33 -4.75 26.78
N PRO A 262 -13.62 -6.06 26.70
CA PRO A 262 -14.91 -6.56 26.27
C PRO A 262 -16.08 -6.03 27.13
N ASP A 263 -15.87 -5.83 28.42
CA ASP A 263 -16.90 -5.34 29.35
C ASP A 263 -17.18 -3.83 29.25
N ARG A 264 -16.52 -3.11 28.34
CA ARG A 264 -16.68 -1.66 28.18
C ARG A 264 -17.13 -1.32 26.77
N GLU A 265 -18.16 -0.49 26.66
CA GLU A 265 -18.58 0.07 25.37
C GLU A 265 -17.46 0.85 24.69
N PHE A 266 -17.54 0.93 23.37
CA PHE A 266 -16.66 1.77 22.57
C PHE A 266 -17.11 3.23 22.73
N SER A 267 -16.19 4.10 23.14
CA SER A 267 -16.40 5.54 23.32
C SER A 267 -15.73 6.33 22.21
#